data_AF-A0A936X0P4-F1
#
_entry.id   AF-A0A936X0P4-F1
#
_cell.length_a   1.000
_cell.length_b   1.000
_cell.length_c   1.000
_cell.angle_alpha   90.00
_cell.angle_beta   90.00
_cell.angle_gamma   90.00
#
_symmetry.space_group_name_H-M   'P 1'
#
loop_
_entity.id
_entity.type
_entity.pdbx_description
1 polymer ?
#
loop_
_entity_poly.entity_id
_entity_poly.type
_entity_poly.pdbx_seq_one_letter_code
_entity_poly.pdbx_strand_id
1 'polypeptide(L)'
;MKRNLIVSILLLLLLQMTAIAQTGNTGIGTTDPQAKLHVNGDLKLQQGVSVNKFSTDSLFTSNSHSIIPTEKAIKDYIKTGLWMGIDTTALSDNILIAKGFGTQKLANPVAAVIQGNYAYTANYLTNSLVIYDITDHNNPAFKSNITTNISGPVDVEVQGNYAYVVTEINNSSHFQYCESLLLHLLVS
;
A
#
# COMPACT_ATOMS: atom_id res chain seq x y z
N MET A 1 75.80 -5.47 27.59
CA MET A 1 74.49 -4.87 27.95
C MET A 1 73.86 -3.98 26.86
N LYS A 2 74.63 -3.24 26.02
CA LYS A 2 74.06 -2.28 25.03
C LYS A 2 73.42 -2.89 23.76
N ARG A 3 73.82 -4.10 23.31
CA ARG A 3 73.22 -4.73 22.10
C ARG A 3 71.75 -5.10 22.28
N ASN A 4 71.32 -5.37 23.50
CA ASN A 4 69.95 -5.83 23.75
C ASN A 4 68.97 -4.65 23.87
N LEU A 5 69.46 -3.45 24.18
CA LEU A 5 68.62 -2.25 24.33
C LEU A 5 68.19 -1.69 22.97
N ILE A 6 69.08 -1.72 21.96
CA ILE A 6 68.77 -1.25 20.60
C ILE A 6 67.77 -2.16 19.90
N VAL A 7 67.93 -3.47 20.04
CA VAL A 7 67.00 -4.45 19.46
C VAL A 7 65.62 -4.36 20.13
N SER A 8 65.58 -4.10 21.44
CA SER A 8 64.32 -3.90 22.18
C SER A 8 63.61 -2.60 21.79
N ILE A 9 64.34 -1.49 21.62
CA ILE A 9 63.79 -0.19 21.20
C ILE A 9 63.31 -0.24 19.73
N LEU A 10 64.01 -0.95 18.85
CA LEU A 10 63.61 -1.12 17.45
C LEU A 10 62.31 -1.93 17.33
N LEU A 11 62.12 -2.93 18.20
CA LEU A 11 60.92 -3.76 18.26
C LEU A 11 59.70 -3.00 18.84
N LEU A 12 59.93 -2.04 19.74
CA LEU A 12 58.89 -1.16 20.30
C LEU A 12 58.46 -0.02 19.33
N LEU A 13 59.34 0.46 18.46
CA LEU A 13 59.05 1.51 17.46
C LEU A 13 58.22 1.02 16.26
N LEU A 14 58.21 -0.29 15.98
CA LEU A 14 57.43 -0.91 14.90
C LEU A 14 55.94 -1.13 15.25
N LEU A 15 55.52 -0.85 16.49
CA LEU A 15 54.16 -1.10 16.97
C LEU A 15 53.16 0.05 16.72
N GLN A 16 53.59 1.16 16.10
CA GLN A 16 52.69 2.28 15.79
C GLN A 16 52.32 2.28 14.29
N MET A 17 51.36 1.44 13.91
CA MET A 17 50.63 1.62 12.66
C MET A 17 49.19 2.03 12.95
N THR A 18 48.93 3.33 12.86
CA THR A 18 47.62 3.82 12.41
C THR A 18 47.56 3.72 10.88
N ALA A 19 46.42 3.23 10.38
CA ALA A 19 46.03 2.95 8.99
C ALA A 19 46.45 1.59 8.42
N ILE A 20 45.59 0.57 8.62
CA ILE A 20 45.63 -0.65 7.81
C ILE A 20 44.90 -0.34 6.51
N ALA A 21 45.66 -0.10 5.44
CA ALA A 21 45.12 -0.16 4.08
C ALA A 21 44.87 -1.65 3.75
N GLN A 22 43.78 -2.23 4.28
CA GLN A 22 43.34 -3.54 3.83
C GLN A 22 42.73 -3.39 2.45
N THR A 23 43.36 -3.99 1.44
CA THR A 23 42.82 -4.10 0.09
C THR A 23 41.73 -5.19 -0.03
N GLY A 24 41.19 -5.69 1.10
CA GLY A 24 40.19 -6.77 1.19
C GLY A 24 39.17 -6.54 2.31
N ASN A 25 38.27 -7.50 2.53
CA ASN A 25 37.21 -7.42 3.53
C ASN A 25 37.79 -7.25 4.94
N THR A 26 37.24 -6.31 5.70
CA THR A 26 37.69 -6.03 7.07
C THR A 26 36.97 -7.00 8.01
N GLY A 27 37.71 -8.02 8.38
CA GLY A 27 37.34 -8.93 9.44
C GLY A 27 37.77 -8.37 10.78
N ILE A 28 36.82 -7.90 11.59
CA ILE A 28 37.10 -7.67 13.02
C ILE A 28 36.82 -8.99 13.71
N GLY A 29 37.87 -9.71 14.14
CA GLY A 29 37.74 -11.03 14.77
C GLY A 29 37.53 -12.21 13.80
N THR A 30 37.65 -12.00 12.50
CA THR A 30 37.69 -13.07 11.49
C THR A 30 38.79 -12.82 10.50
N THR A 31 39.42 -13.90 10.03
CA THR A 31 40.44 -13.88 8.97
C THR A 31 39.85 -14.28 7.61
N ASP A 32 38.63 -14.79 7.58
CA ASP A 32 37.86 -15.06 6.35
C ASP A 32 36.53 -14.29 6.34
N PRO A 33 36.59 -12.95 6.22
CA PRO A 33 35.40 -12.12 6.22
C PRO A 33 34.56 -12.31 4.94
N GLN A 34 33.38 -12.90 5.09
CA GLN A 34 32.34 -13.08 4.06
C GLN A 34 31.54 -11.80 3.69
N ALA A 35 31.83 -10.69 4.36
CA ALA A 35 31.22 -9.38 4.10
C ALA A 35 32.27 -8.28 4.27
N LYS A 36 32.04 -7.12 3.65
CA LYS A 36 33.00 -5.99 3.61
C LYS A 36 33.42 -5.48 4.98
N LEU A 37 32.44 -5.33 5.87
CA LEU A 37 32.68 -5.28 7.30
C LEU A 37 32.01 -6.53 7.87
N HIS A 38 32.81 -7.57 8.00
CA HIS A 38 32.42 -8.74 8.74
C HIS A 38 33.02 -8.56 10.12
N VAL A 39 32.26 -7.88 10.96
CA VAL A 39 32.55 -8.01 12.39
C VAL A 39 32.11 -9.42 12.74
N ASN A 40 33.08 -10.31 12.90
CA ASN A 40 32.85 -11.59 13.56
C ASN A 40 32.87 -11.28 15.07
N GLY A 41 31.86 -10.51 15.49
CA GLY A 41 31.78 -9.82 16.78
C GLY A 41 30.85 -8.59 16.70
N ASP A 42 30.82 -7.78 17.76
CA ASP A 42 29.87 -6.66 17.91
C ASP A 42 30.38 -5.31 17.37
N LEU A 43 29.47 -4.49 16.85
CA LEU A 43 29.69 -3.10 16.47
C LEU A 43 29.26 -2.15 17.61
N LYS A 44 30.22 -1.59 18.36
CA LYS A 44 29.95 -0.60 19.45
C LYS A 44 30.17 0.83 18.98
N LEU A 45 29.18 1.69 19.23
CA LEU A 45 29.24 3.13 18.97
C LEU A 45 29.44 3.87 20.31
N GLN A 46 30.49 4.67 20.43
CA GLN A 46 30.85 5.32 21.70
C GLN A 46 29.93 6.49 22.10
N GLN A 47 29.25 7.12 21.14
CA GLN A 47 28.21 8.14 21.39
C GLN A 47 27.10 8.02 20.34
N GLY A 48 25.85 8.25 20.73
CA GLY A 48 24.65 8.12 19.88
C GLY A 48 23.51 7.37 20.58
N VAL A 49 22.32 7.34 19.97
CA VAL A 49 21.22 6.46 20.43
C VAL A 49 21.53 5.04 19.98
N SER A 50 21.47 4.08 20.90
CA SER A 50 21.72 2.67 20.60
C SER A 50 20.76 2.14 19.53
N VAL A 51 21.32 1.51 18.50
CA VAL A 51 20.58 0.76 17.48
C VAL A 51 20.23 -0.60 18.08
N ASN A 52 19.05 -0.70 18.69
CA ASN A 52 18.69 -1.86 19.52
C ASN A 52 18.03 -2.99 18.73
N LYS A 53 17.44 -2.69 17.57
CA LYS A 53 16.80 -3.69 16.72
C LYS A 53 16.87 -3.29 15.26
N PHE A 54 17.19 -4.24 14.38
CA PHE A 54 16.84 -4.14 12.98
C PHE A 54 15.44 -4.75 12.78
N SER A 55 14.41 -3.97 12.44
CA SER A 55 13.05 -4.54 12.31
C SER A 55 12.98 -5.47 11.12
N THR A 56 12.49 -6.70 11.28
CA THR A 56 12.17 -7.63 10.18
C THR A 56 10.68 -7.87 10.02
N ASP A 57 9.88 -7.33 10.93
CA ASP A 57 8.42 -7.41 10.92
C ASP A 57 7.79 -6.20 10.21
N SER A 58 6.60 -6.45 9.69
CA SER A 58 5.84 -5.49 8.92
C SER A 58 5.15 -4.43 9.78
N LEU A 59 5.13 -4.52 11.11
CA LEU A 59 4.15 -3.79 11.93
C LEU A 59 4.75 -2.68 12.78
N PHE A 60 6.07 -2.60 12.95
CA PHE A 60 6.77 -1.56 13.71
C PHE A 60 6.17 -1.28 15.11
N THR A 61 5.61 -2.31 15.76
CA THR A 61 4.70 -2.21 16.93
C THR A 61 5.37 -1.78 18.24
N SER A 62 6.66 -1.44 18.22
CA SER A 62 7.37 -0.95 19.39
C SER A 62 7.79 0.50 19.13
N ASN A 63 7.26 1.44 19.92
CA ASN A 63 7.48 2.89 19.82
C ASN A 63 8.93 3.23 19.38
N SER A 64 9.05 3.69 18.13
CA SER A 64 10.26 3.56 17.30
C SER A 64 11.22 4.74 17.39
N HIS A 65 12.00 4.82 18.47
CA HIS A 65 13.24 5.62 18.51
C HIS A 65 14.51 4.76 18.68
N SER A 66 14.37 3.43 18.68
CA SER A 66 15.46 2.48 18.91
C SER A 66 15.52 1.34 17.89
N ILE A 67 14.70 1.42 16.83
CA ILE A 67 14.54 0.37 15.82
C ILE A 67 14.92 0.95 14.47
N ILE A 68 15.87 0.31 13.79
CA ILE A 68 16.18 0.58 12.38
C ILE A 68 15.43 -0.45 11.54
N PRO A 69 14.47 -0.08 10.71
CA PRO A 69 13.75 -1.07 9.91
C PRO A 69 14.66 -1.70 8.83
N THR A 70 14.58 -3.02 8.65
CA THR A 70 15.20 -3.70 7.50
C THR A 70 14.38 -3.44 6.24
N GLU A 71 15.00 -3.56 5.07
CA GLU A 71 14.31 -3.46 3.79
C GLU A 71 13.11 -4.42 3.68
N LYS A 72 13.25 -5.63 4.21
CA LYS A 72 12.17 -6.62 4.21
C LYS A 72 10.96 -6.13 5.02
N ALA A 73 11.20 -5.63 6.24
CA ALA A 73 10.15 -5.06 7.09
C ALA A 73 9.42 -3.89 6.44
N ILE A 74 10.17 -2.98 5.79
CA ILE A 74 9.59 -1.83 5.10
C ILE A 74 8.73 -2.29 3.91
N LYS A 75 9.23 -3.23 3.11
CA LYS A 75 8.48 -3.79 1.99
C LYS A 75 7.20 -4.47 2.44
N ASP A 76 7.25 -5.21 3.54
CA ASP A 76 6.07 -5.86 4.08
C ASP A 76 5.09 -4.80 4.61
N TYR A 77 5.53 -3.76 5.34
CA TYR A 77 4.65 -2.67 5.82
C TYR A 77 3.95 -1.91 4.69
N ILE A 78 4.63 -1.67 3.57
CA ILE A 78 4.04 -1.01 2.41
C ILE A 78 3.04 -1.93 1.70
N LYS A 79 3.40 -3.21 1.52
CA LYS A 79 2.51 -4.22 0.92
C LYS A 79 1.23 -4.41 1.72
N THR A 80 1.33 -4.30 3.05
CA THR A 80 0.21 -4.50 3.95
C THR A 80 -0.71 -3.28 4.05
N GLY A 81 -0.42 -2.13 3.41
CA GLY A 81 -1.33 -0.97 3.41
C GLY A 81 -1.51 -0.28 4.77
N LEU A 82 -0.82 -0.75 5.82
CA LEU A 82 -0.93 -0.24 7.20
C LEU A 82 -0.57 1.23 7.34
N TRP A 83 0.25 1.76 6.43
CA TRP A 83 0.57 3.19 6.33
C TRP A 83 -0.65 4.07 6.07
N MET A 84 -1.75 3.49 5.57
CA MET A 84 -3.05 4.15 5.41
C MET A 84 -3.99 3.93 6.60
N GLY A 85 -3.53 3.31 7.69
CA GLY A 85 -4.37 2.90 8.82
C GLY A 85 -5.18 1.63 8.56
N ILE A 86 -4.81 0.84 7.54
CA ILE A 86 -5.55 -0.34 7.08
C ILE A 86 -4.64 -1.57 7.15
N ASP A 87 -4.91 -2.51 8.07
CA ASP A 87 -4.16 -3.77 8.18
C ASP A 87 -4.63 -4.79 7.13
N THR A 88 -4.01 -4.78 5.94
CA THR A 88 -4.38 -5.74 4.87
C THR A 88 -3.87 -7.17 5.11
N THR A 89 -3.14 -7.42 6.21
CA THR A 89 -2.73 -8.78 6.63
C THR A 89 -3.68 -9.44 7.63
N ALA A 90 -4.42 -8.66 8.43
CA ALA A 90 -5.40 -9.17 9.38
C ALA A 90 -6.78 -9.46 8.78
N LEU A 91 -7.00 -9.10 7.51
CA LEU A 91 -8.34 -9.03 6.93
C LEU A 91 -8.32 -9.69 5.54
N SER A 92 -8.42 -11.03 5.53
CA SER A 92 -8.52 -11.79 4.28
C SER A 92 -9.78 -11.48 3.48
N ASP A 93 -10.85 -10.96 4.10
CA ASP A 93 -12.15 -10.87 3.42
C ASP A 93 -12.95 -9.56 3.66
N ASN A 94 -12.49 -8.63 4.51
CA ASN A 94 -13.33 -7.50 4.98
C ASN A 94 -12.66 -6.12 4.97
N ILE A 95 -11.74 -5.86 4.04
CA ILE A 95 -11.32 -4.48 3.73
C ILE A 95 -11.95 -4.06 2.41
N LEU A 96 -12.58 -2.88 2.42
CA LEU A 96 -12.85 -2.09 1.22
C LEU A 96 -11.51 -1.74 0.56
N ILE A 97 -10.97 -2.64 -0.25
CA ILE A 97 -9.80 -2.31 -1.07
C ILE A 97 -10.34 -1.51 -2.24
N ALA A 98 -10.10 -0.20 -2.23
CA ALA A 98 -10.27 0.64 -3.41
C ALA A 98 -9.22 0.22 -4.45
N LYS A 99 -9.49 -0.90 -5.15
CA LYS A 99 -8.77 -1.29 -6.34
C LYS A 99 -9.22 -0.30 -7.41
N GLY A 100 -8.41 0.71 -7.68
CA GLY A 100 -8.73 1.70 -8.71
C GLY A 100 -9.00 1.01 -10.04
N PHE A 101 -10.21 1.14 -10.56
CA PHE A 101 -10.60 0.55 -11.85
C PHE A 101 -10.59 1.61 -12.94
N GLY A 102 -10.21 1.21 -14.15
CA GLY A 102 -10.34 2.04 -15.35
C GLY A 102 -11.80 2.40 -15.56
N THR A 103 -12.18 3.62 -15.19
CA THR A 103 -13.55 4.11 -15.16
C THR A 103 -14.04 4.44 -16.56
N GLN A 104 -14.32 3.43 -17.38
CA GLN A 104 -15.01 3.66 -18.64
C GLN A 104 -16.45 4.08 -18.35
N LYS A 105 -16.75 5.37 -18.58
CA LYS A 105 -18.09 5.97 -18.47
C LYS A 105 -18.61 6.24 -17.05
N LEU A 106 -17.78 6.33 -16.01
CA LEU A 106 -18.20 7.00 -14.77
C LEU A 106 -18.02 8.51 -14.93
N ALA A 107 -19.10 9.26 -14.71
CA ALA A 107 -19.09 10.71 -14.77
C ALA A 107 -19.95 11.27 -13.62
N ASN A 108 -19.28 11.67 -12.54
CA ASN A 108 -19.90 12.05 -11.27
C ASN A 108 -20.94 11.01 -10.79
N PRO A 109 -20.51 9.78 -10.48
CA PRO A 109 -21.39 8.80 -9.88
C PRO A 109 -21.87 9.31 -8.52
N VAL A 110 -23.19 9.26 -8.28
CA VAL A 110 -23.82 9.75 -7.04
C VAL A 110 -24.38 8.64 -6.17
N ALA A 111 -24.73 7.49 -6.76
CA ALA A 111 -25.18 6.31 -6.05
C ALA A 111 -24.67 5.04 -6.76
N ALA A 112 -24.47 3.99 -5.97
CA ALA A 112 -24.10 2.68 -6.47
C ALA A 112 -24.76 1.58 -5.65
N VAL A 113 -25.25 0.54 -6.32
CA VAL A 113 -25.82 -0.65 -5.67
C VAL A 113 -25.27 -1.91 -6.32
N ILE A 114 -25.16 -2.98 -5.54
CA ILE A 114 -24.65 -4.28 -5.98
C ILE A 114 -25.76 -5.31 -5.83
N GLN A 115 -26.00 -6.10 -6.89
CA GLN A 115 -26.86 -7.28 -6.81
C GLN A 115 -26.19 -8.45 -7.54
N GLY A 116 -25.82 -9.48 -6.78
CA GLY A 116 -25.07 -10.62 -7.32
C GLY A 116 -23.72 -10.19 -7.91
N ASN A 117 -23.47 -10.56 -9.16
CA ASN A 117 -22.22 -10.26 -9.87
C ASN A 117 -22.26 -8.92 -10.63
N TYR A 118 -23.20 -8.02 -10.31
CA TYR A 118 -23.33 -6.75 -11.02
C TYR A 118 -23.33 -5.56 -10.08
N ALA A 119 -22.61 -4.51 -10.49
CA ALA A 119 -22.63 -3.19 -9.86
C ALA A 119 -23.32 -2.19 -10.78
N TYR A 120 -24.28 -1.44 -10.23
CA TYR A 120 -25.10 -0.45 -10.92
C TYR A 120 -24.72 0.91 -10.37
N THR A 121 -24.36 1.85 -11.24
CA THR A 121 -23.86 3.18 -10.85
C THR A 121 -24.70 4.26 -11.53
N ALA A 122 -25.32 5.11 -10.73
CA ALA A 122 -26.07 6.28 -11.18
C ALA A 122 -25.09 7.44 -11.41
N ASN A 123 -24.97 7.89 -12.66
CA ASN A 123 -24.09 8.97 -13.07
C ASN A 123 -24.88 10.25 -13.32
N TYR A 124 -24.65 11.25 -12.46
CA TYR A 124 -25.36 12.51 -12.54
C TYR A 124 -24.98 13.32 -13.78
N LEU A 125 -23.68 13.42 -14.12
CA LEU A 125 -23.25 14.27 -15.23
C LEU A 125 -23.64 13.73 -16.61
N THR A 126 -23.68 12.41 -16.78
CA THR A 126 -24.02 11.77 -18.07
C THR A 126 -25.47 11.32 -18.16
N ASN A 127 -26.28 11.60 -17.13
CA ASN A 127 -27.68 11.17 -17.07
C ASN A 127 -27.82 9.67 -17.37
N SER A 128 -27.04 8.83 -16.69
CA SER A 128 -26.95 7.43 -17.05
C SER A 128 -26.88 6.47 -15.87
N LEU A 129 -27.38 5.26 -16.08
CA LEU A 129 -27.13 4.11 -15.22
C LEU A 129 -26.09 3.20 -15.90
N VAL A 130 -24.90 3.09 -15.32
CA VAL A 130 -23.83 2.23 -15.82
C VAL A 130 -23.81 0.93 -15.04
N ILE A 131 -23.66 -0.17 -15.75
CA ILE A 131 -23.64 -1.52 -15.20
C ILE A 131 -22.26 -2.12 -15.46
N TYR A 132 -21.65 -2.64 -14.41
CA TYR A 132 -20.41 -3.40 -14.46
C TYR A 132 -20.67 -4.85 -14.08
N ASP A 133 -20.05 -5.76 -14.81
CA ASP A 133 -19.87 -7.14 -14.37
C ASP A 133 -18.70 -7.18 -13.39
N ILE A 134 -18.97 -7.60 -12.16
CA ILE A 134 -18.02 -7.70 -11.05
C ILE A 134 -17.75 -9.16 -10.67
N THR A 135 -18.01 -10.13 -11.57
CA THR A 135 -17.72 -11.54 -11.33
C THR A 135 -16.25 -11.75 -10.94
N ASP A 136 -15.32 -11.12 -11.68
CA ASP A 136 -13.94 -10.95 -11.24
C ASP A 136 -13.82 -9.65 -10.43
N HIS A 137 -13.79 -9.80 -9.11
CA HIS A 137 -13.69 -8.69 -8.16
C HIS A 137 -12.39 -7.89 -8.30
N ASN A 138 -11.37 -8.45 -8.95
CA ASN A 138 -10.10 -7.76 -9.23
C ASN A 138 -10.12 -7.03 -10.59
N ASN A 139 -11.11 -7.28 -11.44
CA ASN A 139 -11.23 -6.67 -12.75
C ASN A 139 -12.70 -6.51 -13.20
N PRO A 140 -13.47 -5.58 -12.59
CA PRO A 140 -14.78 -5.18 -13.06
C PRO A 140 -14.77 -4.77 -14.52
N ALA A 141 -15.68 -5.34 -15.30
CA ALA A 141 -15.81 -5.08 -16.73
C ALA A 141 -17.07 -4.25 -17.01
N PHE A 142 -16.95 -3.26 -17.90
CA PHE A 142 -18.12 -2.53 -18.40
C PHE A 142 -19.10 -3.49 -19.08
N LYS A 143 -20.36 -3.52 -18.62
CA LYS A 143 -21.43 -4.37 -19.18
C LYS A 143 -22.43 -3.56 -19.99
N SER A 144 -22.92 -2.44 -19.46
CA SER A 144 -23.94 -1.63 -20.15
C SER A 144 -23.98 -0.18 -19.65
N ASN A 145 -24.60 0.70 -20.43
CA ASN A 145 -24.84 2.10 -20.10
C ASN A 145 -26.21 2.53 -20.62
N ILE A 146 -27.15 2.79 -19.72
CA ILE A 146 -28.51 3.18 -20.06
C ILE A 146 -28.65 4.68 -19.85
N THR A 147 -29.11 5.40 -20.88
CA THR A 147 -29.24 6.86 -20.89
C THR A 147 -30.67 7.33 -21.21
N THR A 148 -31.55 6.40 -21.57
CA THR A 148 -32.93 6.72 -21.96
C THR A 148 -33.79 6.98 -20.74
N ASN A 149 -34.51 8.11 -20.75
CA ASN A 149 -35.42 8.55 -19.70
C ASN A 149 -34.78 8.74 -18.31
N ILE A 150 -33.46 8.91 -18.26
CA ILE A 150 -32.74 9.24 -17.03
C ILE A 150 -32.34 10.71 -17.13
N SER A 151 -32.58 11.51 -16.10
CA SER A 151 -32.17 12.91 -16.00
C SER A 151 -31.79 13.23 -14.56
N GLY A 152 -30.55 13.62 -14.29
CA GLY A 152 -30.08 13.91 -12.93
C GLY A 152 -30.35 12.76 -11.95
N PRO A 153 -29.94 11.51 -12.26
CA PRO A 153 -30.16 10.41 -11.33
C PRO A 153 -29.46 10.72 -10.00
N VAL A 154 -30.12 10.43 -8.89
CA VAL A 154 -29.62 10.69 -7.52
C VAL A 154 -29.50 9.43 -6.68
N ASP A 155 -30.29 8.41 -6.98
CA ASP A 155 -30.26 7.15 -6.26
C ASP A 155 -30.64 5.96 -7.17
N VAL A 156 -30.24 4.76 -6.77
CA VAL A 156 -30.60 3.52 -7.46
C VAL A 156 -30.77 2.36 -6.48
N GLU A 157 -31.86 1.61 -6.65
CA GLU A 157 -32.13 0.36 -5.94
C GLU A 157 -32.37 -0.76 -6.97
N VAL A 158 -31.97 -2.00 -6.66
CA VAL A 158 -32.16 -3.14 -7.57
C VAL A 158 -32.87 -4.28 -6.84
N GLN A 159 -33.93 -4.79 -7.46
CA GLN A 159 -34.67 -5.95 -6.96
C GLN A 159 -34.94 -6.93 -8.11
N GLY A 160 -34.27 -8.09 -8.08
CA GLY A 160 -34.37 -9.08 -9.15
C GLY A 160 -33.89 -8.49 -10.47
N ASN A 161 -34.72 -8.51 -11.52
CA ASN A 161 -34.32 -8.05 -12.85
C ASN A 161 -34.68 -6.57 -13.11
N TYR A 162 -34.95 -5.80 -12.05
CA TYR A 162 -35.38 -4.41 -12.15
C TYR A 162 -34.44 -3.50 -11.38
N ALA A 163 -34.09 -2.38 -11.99
CA ALA A 163 -33.47 -1.25 -11.31
C ALA A 163 -34.47 -0.10 -11.23
N TYR A 164 -34.59 0.46 -10.04
CA TYR A 164 -35.37 1.65 -9.73
C TYR A 164 -34.39 2.81 -9.62
N VAL A 165 -34.42 3.71 -10.60
CA VAL A 165 -33.56 4.89 -10.58
C VAL A 165 -34.41 6.08 -10.18
N VAL A 166 -33.97 6.80 -9.15
CA VAL A 166 -34.59 8.05 -8.73
C VAL A 166 -33.89 9.19 -9.45
N THR A 167 -34.66 10.05 -10.10
CA THR A 167 -34.16 11.16 -10.90
C THR A 167 -34.63 12.50 -10.34
N GLU A 168 -33.73 13.47 -10.28
CA GLU A 168 -34.09 14.88 -10.13
C GLU A 168 -34.44 15.45 -11.51
N ILE A 169 -35.73 15.71 -11.71
CA ILE A 169 -36.17 16.49 -12.87
C ILE A 169 -35.77 17.94 -12.60
N ASN A 170 -34.80 18.45 -13.35
CA ASN A 170 -34.45 19.86 -13.39
C ASN A 170 -35.59 20.66 -14.04
N ASN A 171 -36.73 20.78 -13.35
CA ASN A 171 -37.69 21.82 -13.65
C ASN A 171 -37.14 23.11 -13.02
N SER A 172 -36.78 24.06 -13.86
CA SER A 172 -36.18 25.37 -13.54
C SER A 172 -37.05 26.30 -12.69
N SER A 173 -37.75 25.79 -11.69
CA SER A 173 -38.53 26.55 -10.71
C SER A 173 -38.85 25.67 -9.50
N HIS A 174 -37.87 25.59 -8.58
CA HIS A 174 -38.08 25.49 -7.13
C HIS A 174 -38.92 24.33 -6.55
N PHE A 175 -39.11 23.21 -7.26
CA PHE A 175 -39.64 21.96 -6.71
C PHE A 175 -38.97 20.75 -7.37
N GLN A 176 -38.09 20.06 -6.63
CA GLN A 176 -37.55 18.75 -7.01
C GLN A 176 -38.66 17.70 -6.86
N TYR A 177 -39.06 17.06 -7.95
CA TYR A 177 -39.89 15.85 -7.92
C TYR A 177 -38.98 14.64 -8.10
N CYS A 178 -39.01 13.71 -7.15
CA CYS A 178 -38.44 12.37 -7.35
C CYS A 178 -39.44 11.52 -8.13
N GLU A 179 -39.14 11.19 -9.38
CA GLU A 179 -39.81 10.10 -10.09
C GLU A 179 -38.98 8.83 -9.96
N SER A 180 -39.63 7.70 -9.62
CA SER A 180 -39.03 6.37 -9.67
C SER A 180 -39.26 5.78 -11.06
N LEU A 181 -38.21 5.64 -11.86
CA LEU A 181 -38.31 4.99 -13.16
C LEU A 181 -37.99 3.49 -13.03
N LEU A 182 -38.93 2.63 -13.44
CA LEU A 182 -38.71 1.19 -13.53
C LEU A 182 -37.98 0.87 -14.83
N LEU A 183 -36.70 0.50 -14.73
CA LEU A 183 -35.96 -0.06 -15.86
C LEU A 183 -36.01 -1.58 -15.83
N HIS A 184 -36.56 -2.18 -16.89
CA HIS A 184 -36.42 -3.61 -17.12
C HIS A 184 -35.01 -3.89 -17.66
N LEU A 185 -34.22 -4.62 -16.88
CA LEU A 185 -32.85 -4.97 -17.24
C LEU A 185 -32.84 -6.40 -17.75
N LEU A 186 -32.67 -6.56 -19.06
CA LEU A 186 -32.33 -7.85 -19.66
C LEU A 186 -30.86 -8.16 -19.34
N VAL A 187 -30.62 -8.65 -18.12
CA VAL A 187 -29.33 -9.27 -17.77
C VAL A 187 -29.51 -10.76 -17.96
N SER A 188 -29.37 -11.20 -19.22
CA SER A 188 -29.22 -12.61 -19.60
C SER A 188 -27.75 -12.97 -19.71
#